data_AF-N9V5W3-F1
#
_entry.id   AF-N9V5W3-F1
#
_cell.length_a   1.000
_cell.length_b   1.000
_cell.length_c   1.000
_cell.angle_alpha   90.00
_cell.angle_beta   90.00
_cell.angle_gamma   90.00
#
_symmetry.space_group_name_H-M   'P 1'
#
loop_
_entity.id
_entity.type
_entity.pdbx_description
1 polymer ?
#
loop_
_entity_poly.entity_id
_entity_poly.type
_entity_poly.pdbx_seq_one_letter_code
_entity_poly.pdbx_strand_id
1 'polypeptide(L)'
;MKFKTYTELSKALPSAKICYEQLPDEELDKKMLASFVYLIQVCESVFEEETTRREKQRIGIQHAQQNGVHSGRPAIRCSKKFLKLAYLQSKNKITAKDAAEQLHISLSTYYKLRHKHRKEIGKWKKQED
;
A
#
# COMPACT_ATOMS: atom_id res chain seq x y z
N MET A 1 -8.10 6.05 -12.11
CA MET A 1 -9.23 5.71 -13.01
C MET A 1 -9.91 4.38 -12.64
N LYS A 2 -9.17 3.27 -12.39
CA LYS A 2 -9.76 1.92 -12.17
C LYS A 2 -10.63 1.72 -10.90
N PHE A 3 -10.35 2.42 -9.80
CA PHE A 3 -11.13 2.25 -8.57
C PHE A 3 -12.53 2.86 -8.67
N LYS A 4 -12.66 4.02 -9.33
CA LYS A 4 -13.94 4.73 -9.46
C LYS A 4 -14.91 3.94 -10.35
N THR A 5 -14.42 3.30 -11.41
CA THR A 5 -15.23 2.48 -12.32
C THR A 5 -15.72 1.17 -11.68
N TYR A 6 -14.90 0.52 -10.84
CA TYR A 6 -15.31 -0.70 -10.12
C TYR A 6 -16.42 -0.40 -9.10
N THR A 7 -16.32 0.72 -8.38
CA THR A 7 -17.33 1.14 -7.40
C THR A 7 -18.68 1.41 -8.05
N GLU A 8 -18.70 2.09 -9.20
CA GLU A 8 -19.96 2.41 -9.88
C GLU A 8 -20.59 1.15 -10.50
N LEU A 9 -19.80 0.26 -11.10
CA LEU A 9 -20.30 -1.03 -11.61
C LEU A 9 -20.83 -1.93 -10.48
N SER A 10 -20.18 -1.94 -9.31
CA SER A 10 -20.63 -2.74 -8.17
C SER A 10 -21.99 -2.30 -7.61
N LYS A 11 -22.38 -1.04 -7.86
CA LYS A 11 -23.71 -0.51 -7.50
C LYS A 11 -24.73 -0.71 -8.62
N ALA A 12 -24.31 -0.51 -9.87
CA ALA A 12 -25.19 -0.57 -11.03
C ALA A 12 -25.64 -2.00 -11.37
N LEU A 13 -24.78 -3.00 -11.14
CA LEU A 13 -25.09 -4.40 -11.48
C LEU A 13 -26.28 -4.97 -10.67
N PRO A 14 -26.35 -4.81 -9.33
CA PRO A 14 -27.53 -5.19 -8.57
C PRO A 14 -28.81 -4.49 -9.05
N SER A 15 -28.74 -3.19 -9.34
CA SER A 15 -29.88 -2.43 -9.86
C SER A 15 -30.34 -2.95 -11.23
N ALA A 16 -29.43 -3.24 -12.15
CA ALA A 16 -29.75 -3.79 -13.46
C ALA A 16 -30.41 -5.17 -13.36
N LYS A 17 -29.94 -6.01 -12.43
CA LYS A 17 -30.55 -7.32 -12.15
C LYS A 17 -31.98 -7.20 -11.63
N ILE A 18 -32.20 -6.32 -10.65
CA ILE A 18 -33.54 -6.05 -10.09
C ILE A 18 -34.49 -5.54 -11.19
N CYS A 19 -34.04 -4.60 -12.02
CA CYS A 19 -34.86 -4.09 -13.12
C CYS A 19 -35.22 -5.20 -14.12
N TYR A 20 -34.29 -6.11 -14.42
CA TYR A 20 -34.54 -7.25 -15.28
C TYR A 20 -35.57 -8.22 -14.68
N GLU A 21 -35.45 -8.56 -13.39
CA GLU A 21 -36.36 -9.47 -12.69
C GLU A 21 -37.79 -8.92 -12.57
N GLN A 22 -37.97 -7.60 -12.69
CA GLN A 22 -39.28 -6.93 -12.60
C GLN A 22 -39.98 -6.75 -13.96
N LEU A 23 -39.37 -7.16 -15.08
CA LEU A 23 -39.96 -7.01 -16.40
C LEU A 23 -41.15 -7.97 -16.61
N PRO A 24 -42.26 -7.51 -17.23
CA PRO A 24 -43.38 -8.38 -17.58
C PRO A 24 -43.00 -9.33 -18.72
N ASP A 25 -43.41 -10.59 -18.60
CA ASP A 25 -43.04 -11.71 -19.49
C ASP A 25 -43.68 -11.60 -20.90
N GLU A 26 -44.69 -10.74 -21.06
CA GLU A 26 -45.56 -10.65 -22.24
C GLU A 26 -45.13 -9.57 -23.26
N GLU A 27 -44.20 -8.67 -22.92
CA GLU A 27 -43.95 -7.45 -23.72
C GLU A 27 -42.62 -7.43 -24.49
N LEU A 28 -41.69 -8.36 -24.24
CA LEU A 28 -40.33 -8.28 -24.78
C LEU A 28 -39.84 -9.52 -25.53
N ASP A 29 -39.08 -9.29 -26.61
CA ASP A 29 -38.38 -10.34 -27.36
C ASP A 29 -37.36 -11.04 -26.45
N LYS A 30 -37.65 -12.28 -26.06
CA LYS A 30 -36.80 -13.14 -25.22
C LYS A 30 -35.39 -13.27 -25.79
N LYS A 31 -35.21 -13.16 -27.11
CA LYS A 31 -33.89 -13.20 -27.76
C LYS A 31 -33.08 -11.93 -27.53
N MET A 32 -33.73 -10.76 -27.50
CA MET A 32 -33.09 -9.48 -27.17
C MET A 32 -32.63 -9.46 -25.70
N LEU A 33 -33.49 -9.94 -24.79
CA LEU A 33 -33.20 -10.00 -23.35
C LEU A 33 -32.05 -10.96 -22.99
N ALA A 34 -31.92 -12.07 -23.71
CA ALA A 34 -30.90 -13.08 -23.44
C ALA A 34 -29.47 -12.51 -23.40
N SER A 35 -29.17 -11.53 -24.26
CA SER A 35 -27.84 -10.90 -24.30
C SER A 35 -27.54 -10.05 -23.06
N PHE A 36 -28.56 -9.40 -22.49
CA PHE A 36 -28.42 -8.61 -21.26
C PHE A 36 -28.29 -9.50 -20.03
N VAL A 37 -29.05 -10.59 -19.96
CA VAL A 37 -28.92 -11.60 -18.89
C VAL A 37 -27.53 -12.19 -18.87
N TYR A 38 -27.05 -12.61 -20.05
CA TYR A 38 -25.71 -13.15 -20.19
C TYR A 38 -24.64 -12.14 -19.73
N LEU A 39 -24.78 -10.87 -20.10
CA LEU A 39 -23.88 -9.81 -19.66
C LEU A 39 -23.90 -9.62 -18.13
N ILE A 40 -25.09 -9.62 -17.51
CA ILE A 40 -25.24 -9.53 -16.03
C ILE A 40 -24.52 -10.70 -15.37
N GLN A 41 -24.75 -11.93 -15.82
CA GLN A 41 -24.13 -13.14 -15.27
C GLN A 41 -22.61 -13.13 -15.40
N VAL A 42 -22.08 -12.73 -16.55
CA VAL A 42 -20.63 -12.60 -16.74
C VAL A 42 -20.05 -11.55 -15.79
N CYS A 43 -20.75 -10.43 -15.59
CA CYS A 43 -20.30 -9.41 -14.65
C CYS A 43 -20.31 -9.92 -13.21
N GLU A 44 -21.36 -10.63 -12.77
CA GLU A 44 -21.44 -11.25 -11.44
C GLU A 44 -20.26 -12.21 -11.21
N SER A 45 -19.97 -13.08 -12.18
CA SER A 45 -18.84 -14.00 -12.13
C SER A 45 -17.49 -13.27 -11.97
N VAL A 46 -17.27 -12.18 -12.70
CA VAL A 46 -16.03 -11.38 -12.55
C VAL A 46 -15.93 -10.75 -11.16
N PHE A 47 -17.05 -10.31 -10.57
CA PHE A 47 -17.06 -9.77 -9.21
C PHE A 47 -16.76 -10.86 -8.16
N GLU A 48 -17.32 -12.04 -8.31
CA GLU A 48 -17.04 -13.19 -7.44
C GLU A 48 -15.57 -13.62 -7.51
N GLU A 49 -14.99 -13.65 -8.70
CA GLU A 49 -13.56 -13.96 -8.88
C GLU A 49 -12.66 -12.91 -8.23
N GLU A 50 -12.94 -11.62 -8.43
CA GLU A 50 -12.14 -10.53 -7.86
C GLU A 50 -12.26 -10.45 -6.33
N THR A 51 -13.45 -10.69 -5.77
CA THR A 51 -13.65 -10.76 -4.32
C THR A 51 -12.88 -11.94 -3.71
N THR A 52 -12.97 -13.12 -4.34
CA THR A 52 -12.19 -14.31 -3.95
C THR A 52 -10.69 -14.06 -4.01
N ARG A 53 -10.21 -13.41 -5.08
CA ARG A 53 -8.81 -13.04 -5.25
C ARG A 53 -8.32 -12.10 -4.15
N ARG A 54 -9.10 -11.06 -3.82
CA ARG A 54 -8.77 -10.11 -2.75
C ARG A 54 -8.73 -10.78 -1.39
N GLU A 55 -9.66 -11.68 -1.11
CA GLU A 55 -9.67 -12.42 0.15
C GLU A 55 -8.44 -13.32 0.29
N LYS A 56 -8.08 -14.06 -0.77
CA LYS A 56 -6.84 -14.84 -0.81
C LYS A 56 -5.59 -13.97 -0.58
N GLN A 57 -5.53 -12.78 -1.21
CA GLN A 57 -4.44 -11.84 -0.97
C GLN A 57 -4.40 -11.36 0.48
N ARG A 58 -5.56 -11.03 1.07
CA ARG A 58 -5.67 -10.60 2.46
C ARG A 58 -5.14 -11.67 3.42
N ILE A 59 -5.57 -12.92 3.24
CA ILE A 59 -5.10 -14.08 4.02
C ILE A 59 -3.58 -14.26 3.85
N GLY A 60 -3.07 -14.19 2.61
CA GLY A 60 -1.64 -14.31 2.33
C GLY A 60 -0.80 -13.23 3.01
N ILE A 61 -1.26 -11.97 2.98
CA ILE A 61 -0.62 -10.85 3.69
C ILE A 61 -0.62 -11.09 5.20
N GLN A 62 -1.76 -11.51 5.76
CA GLN A 62 -1.88 -11.81 7.19
C GLN A 62 -0.91 -12.91 7.63
N HIS A 63 -0.83 -14.00 6.87
CA HIS A 63 0.10 -15.09 7.13
C HIS A 63 1.57 -14.63 7.02
N ALA A 64 1.91 -13.83 6.00
CA ALA A 64 3.25 -13.27 5.87
C ALA A 64 3.63 -12.36 7.06
N GLN A 65 2.70 -11.52 7.52
CA GLN A 65 2.89 -10.68 8.70
C GLN A 65 3.09 -11.50 9.98
N GLN A 66 2.30 -12.56 10.18
CA GLN A 66 2.45 -13.49 11.31
C GLN A 66 3.82 -14.18 11.31
N ASN A 67 4.36 -14.48 10.12
CA ASN A 67 5.70 -15.03 9.93
C ASN A 67 6.81 -13.98 9.98
N GLY A 68 6.51 -12.74 10.37
CA GLY A 68 7.50 -11.67 10.54
C GLY A 68 8.00 -11.06 9.23
N VAL A 69 7.34 -11.30 8.10
CA VAL A 69 7.70 -10.68 6.81
C VAL A 69 7.42 -9.18 6.88
N HIS A 70 8.46 -8.37 6.74
CA HIS A 70 8.33 -6.91 6.75
C HIS A 70 7.60 -6.42 5.51
N SER A 71 6.48 -5.71 5.73
CA SER A 71 5.74 -5.05 4.66
C SER A 71 6.32 -3.67 4.35
N GLY A 72 6.39 -3.31 3.06
CA GLY A 72 6.79 -1.98 2.59
C GLY A 72 8.27 -1.86 2.23
N ARG A 73 8.73 -0.61 2.06
CA ARG A 73 10.11 -0.32 1.67
C ARG A 73 11.05 -0.65 2.83
N PRO A 74 12.17 -1.38 2.59
CA PRO A 74 13.17 -1.61 3.62
C PRO A 74 13.62 -0.31 4.27
N ALA A 75 13.65 -0.29 5.61
CA ALA A 75 14.13 0.86 6.36
C ALA A 75 15.60 1.16 6.03
N ILE A 76 15.94 2.43 5.89
CA ILE A 76 17.33 2.88 5.81
C ILE A 76 18.02 2.48 7.11
N ARG A 77 19.10 1.70 7.00
CA ARG A 77 19.84 1.18 8.15
C ARG A 77 20.76 2.25 8.73
N CYS A 78 20.97 2.19 10.05
CA CYS A 78 22.02 2.96 10.72
C CYS A 78 23.39 2.42 10.28
N SER A 79 24.14 3.21 9.53
CA SER A 79 25.50 2.85 9.12
C SER A 79 26.55 3.44 10.08
N LYS A 80 27.74 2.86 10.13
CA LYS A 80 28.88 3.45 10.86
C LYS A 80 29.18 4.88 10.37
N LYS A 81 29.08 5.11 9.06
CA LYS A 81 29.22 6.45 8.45
C LYS A 81 28.21 7.44 9.03
N PHE A 82 26.96 7.02 9.19
CA PHE A 82 25.93 7.85 9.82
C PHE A 82 26.28 8.18 11.27
N LEU A 83 26.71 7.21 12.08
CA LEU A 83 27.09 7.44 13.48
C LEU A 83 28.23 8.46 13.59
N LYS A 84 29.26 8.33 12.75
CA LYS A 84 30.38 9.28 12.68
C LYS A 84 29.91 10.69 12.32
N LEU A 85 29.08 10.84 11.29
CA LEU A 85 28.58 12.15 10.87
C LEU A 85 27.65 12.77 11.92
N ALA A 86 26.80 11.97 12.57
CA ALA A 86 25.95 12.42 13.67
C ALA A 86 26.76 12.87 14.89
N TYR A 87 27.89 12.19 15.18
CA TYR A 87 28.84 12.60 16.21
C TYR A 87 29.47 13.97 15.87
N LEU A 88 30.03 14.11 14.66
CA LEU A 88 30.65 15.36 14.20
C LEU A 88 29.66 16.53 14.21
N GLN A 89 28.43 16.30 13.74
CA GLN A 89 27.36 17.29 13.82
C GLN A 89 27.09 17.71 15.27
N SER A 90 27.12 16.77 16.22
CA SER A 90 26.87 17.09 17.63
C SER A 90 27.99 17.84 18.34
N LYS A 91 29.20 17.83 17.76
CA LYS A 91 30.33 18.67 18.17
C LYS A 91 30.38 19.98 17.37
N ASN A 92 29.32 20.30 16.62
CA ASN A 92 29.20 21.46 15.73
C ASN A 92 30.32 21.55 14.68
N LYS A 93 30.90 20.41 14.26
CA LYS A 93 31.97 20.35 13.25
C LYS A 93 31.44 20.36 11.81
N ILE A 94 30.20 19.91 11.61
CA ILE A 94 29.48 19.91 10.32
C ILE A 94 28.01 20.25 10.57
N THR A 95 27.30 20.72 9.54
CA THR A 95 25.85 20.94 9.64
C THR A 95 25.05 19.65 9.38
N ALA A 96 23.77 19.66 9.74
CA ALA A 96 22.86 18.55 9.39
C ALA A 96 22.69 18.40 7.87
N LYS A 97 22.79 19.51 7.13
CA LYS A 97 22.69 19.53 5.66
C LYS A 97 23.91 18.83 5.06
N ASP A 98 25.12 19.18 5.50
CA ASP A 98 26.36 18.56 5.03
C ASP A 98 26.38 17.05 5.33
N ALA A 99 25.93 16.66 6.53
CA ALA A 99 25.82 15.25 6.92
C ALA A 99 24.84 14.48 6.02
N ALA A 100 23.69 15.09 5.69
CA ALA A 100 22.68 14.49 4.81
C ALA A 100 23.19 14.32 3.37
N GLU A 101 23.87 15.34 2.84
CA GLU A 101 24.50 15.31 1.52
C GLU A 101 25.56 14.21 1.43
N GLN A 102 26.45 14.11 2.42
CA GLN A 102 27.47 13.04 2.47
C GLN A 102 26.88 11.63 2.61
N LEU A 103 25.66 11.50 3.13
CA LEU A 103 24.94 10.24 3.25
C LEU A 103 24.05 9.94 2.04
N HIS A 104 23.93 10.87 1.08
CA HIS A 104 23.02 10.80 -0.06
C HIS A 104 21.56 10.54 0.38
N ILE A 105 21.13 11.19 1.46
CA ILE A 105 19.76 11.11 1.98
C ILE A 105 19.16 12.52 2.10
N SER A 106 17.83 12.60 2.11
CA SER A 106 17.17 13.88 2.39
C SER A 106 17.46 14.34 3.83
N LEU A 107 17.45 15.66 4.05
CA LEU A 107 17.57 16.25 5.39
C LEU A 107 16.49 15.73 6.35
N SER A 108 15.27 15.54 5.87
CA SER A 108 14.18 14.93 6.64
C SER A 108 14.47 13.49 7.05
N THR A 109 15.07 12.70 6.15
CA THR A 109 15.51 11.33 6.44
C THR A 109 16.62 11.33 7.48
N TYR A 110 17.58 12.25 7.40
CA TYR A 110 18.65 12.40 8.37
C TYR A 110 18.12 12.63 9.79
N TYR A 111 17.19 13.58 9.96
CA TYR A 111 16.58 13.84 11.26
C TYR A 111 15.79 12.65 11.81
N LYS A 112 15.02 11.95 10.95
CA LYS A 112 14.32 10.72 11.33
C LYS A 112 15.30 9.64 11.80
N LEU A 113 16.40 9.45 11.08
CA LEU A 113 17.43 8.46 11.41
C LEU A 113 18.13 8.81 12.74
N ARG A 114 18.43 10.09 12.97
CA ARG A 114 19.03 10.61 14.21
C ARG A 114 18.10 10.47 15.41
N HIS A 115 16.82 10.71 15.24
CA HIS A 115 15.83 10.47 16.29
C HIS A 115 15.73 8.98 16.61
N LYS A 116 15.59 8.12 15.58
CA LYS A 116 15.47 6.67 15.72
C LYS A 116 16.68 6.02 16.41
N HIS A 117 17.89 6.47 16.09
CA HIS A 117 19.15 5.87 16.57
C HIS A 117 19.87 6.71 17.64
N ARG A 118 19.12 7.47 18.45
CA ARG A 118 19.69 8.32 19.51
C ARG A 118 20.55 7.53 20.50
N LYS A 119 20.16 6.30 20.85
CA LYS A 119 20.89 5.45 21.81
C LYS A 119 22.25 5.03 21.26
N GLU A 120 22.29 4.60 20.00
CA GLU A 120 23.50 4.17 19.30
C GLU A 120 24.47 5.33 19.10
N ILE A 121 23.96 6.52 18.75
CA ILE A 121 24.76 7.74 18.69
C ILE A 121 25.35 8.06 20.07
N GLY A 122 24.56 7.89 21.15
CA GLY A 122 25.03 8.08 22.53
C GLY A 122 26.13 7.10 22.92
N LYS A 123 26.05 5.83 22.50
CA LYS A 123 27.11 4.84 22.72
C LYS A 123 28.38 5.17 21.93
N TRP A 124 28.24 5.58 20.67
CA TRP A 124 29.38 5.98 19.83
C TRP A 124 30.12 7.18 20.43
N LYS A 125 29.39 8.17 20.96
CA LYS A 125 29.98 9.32 21.65
C LYS A 125 30.91 8.92 22.79
N LYS A 126 30.49 7.98 23.64
CA LYS A 126 31.28 7.49 24.78
C LYS A 126 32.51 6.66 24.38
N GLN A 127 32.62 6.25 23.12
CA GLN A 127 33.77 5.51 22.60
C GLN A 127 34.82 6.42 21.96
N GLU A 128 34.40 7.61 21.52
CA GLU A 128 35.26 8.59 20.84
C GLU A 128 35.66 9.76 21.77
N ASP A 129 34.94 9.96 22.87
CA ASP A 129 35.27 10.87 23.98
C ASP A 129 36.12 10.13 25.03
#